data_AF-A0A0D0S4Y4-F1
#
_entry.id   AF-A0A0D0S4Y4-F1
#
_cell.length_a   1.000
_cell.length_b   1.000
_cell.length_c   1.000
_cell.angle_alpha   90.00
_cell.angle_beta   90.00
_cell.angle_gamma   90.00
#
_symmetry.space_group_name_H-M   'P 1'
#
loop_
_entity.id
_entity.type
_entity.pdbx_description
1 polymer ?
#
loop_
_entity_poly.entity_id
_entity_poly.type
_entity_poly.pdbx_seq_one_letter_code
_entity_poly.pdbx_strand_id
1 'polypeptide(L)' 'MNVKDFDYELPERLIAQDPLEDRSSSRLLVLDKKTGQRTHTHFREITSYLKKVIA' A
#
# COMPACT_ATOMS: atom_id res chain seq x y z
N MET A 1 4.14 23.24 -11.97
CA MET A 1 3.91 21.79 -11.82
C MET A 1 2.90 21.38 -12.86
N ASN A 2 3.20 20.34 -13.65
CA ASN A 2 2.27 19.82 -14.65
C ASN A 2 1.56 18.60 -14.07
N VAL A 3 0.23 18.59 -14.11
CA VAL A 3 -0.58 17.47 -13.57
C VAL A 3 -0.25 16.16 -14.28
N LYS A 4 0.15 16.23 -15.56
CA LYS A 4 0.54 15.07 -16.36
C LYS A 4 1.77 14.33 -15.84
N ASP A 5 2.60 14.96 -15.00
CA ASP A 5 3.77 14.32 -14.40
C ASP A 5 3.38 13.20 -13.41
N PHE A 6 2.11 13.11 -13.03
CA PHE A 6 1.55 12.15 -12.09
C PHE A 6 0.54 11.18 -12.73
N ASP A 7 0.37 11.25 -14.05
CA ASP A 7 -0.52 10.35 -14.79
C ASP A 7 0.13 8.96 -14.99
N TYR A 8 -0.66 7.90 -14.89
CA TYR A 8 -0.19 6.53 -15.07
C TYR A 8 -1.32 5.63 -15.61
N GLU A 9 -0.93 4.58 -16.33
CA GLU A 9 -1.90 3.62 -16.85
C GLU A 9 -2.53 2.80 -15.71
N LEU A 10 -3.82 3.02 -15.45
CA LEU A 10 -4.61 2.26 -14.49
C LEU A 10 -5.77 1.55 -15.20
N PRO A 11 -5.65 0.24 -15.47
CA PRO A 11 -6.78 -0.53 -15.97
C PRO A 11 -7.95 -0.52 -14.98
N GLU A 12 -9.17 -0.21 -15.45
CA GLU A 12 -10.37 -0.10 -14.61
C GLU A 12 -10.64 -1.34 -13.75
N ARG A 13 -10.34 -2.54 -14.26
CA ARG A 13 -10.48 -3.81 -13.53
C ARG A 13 -9.64 -3.90 -12.26
N LEU A 14 -8.62 -3.05 -12.10
CA LEU A 14 -7.77 -3.00 -10.91
C LEU A 14 -8.33 -2.03 -9.85
N ILE A 15 -9.39 -1.27 -10.18
CA ILE A 15 -10.13 -0.44 -9.24
C ILE A 15 -11.13 -1.33 -8.51
N ALA A 16 -10.87 -1.57 -7.23
CA ALA A 16 -11.79 -2.32 -6.38
C ALA A 16 -13.14 -1.60 -6.32
N GLN A 17 -14.21 -2.34 -6.63
CA GLN A 17 -15.58 -1.83 -6.55
C GLN A 17 -16.15 -1.94 -5.14
N ASP A 18 -15.77 -3.00 -4.44
CA ASP A 18 -16.15 -3.29 -3.06
C ASP A 18 -14.91 -3.65 -2.22
N PRO A 19 -14.93 -3.39 -0.90
CA PRO A 19 -13.88 -3.87 -0.01
C PRO A 19 -13.88 -5.40 0.10
N LEU A 20 -12.74 -5.98 0.48
CA LEU A 20 -12.68 -7.39 0.88
C LEU A 20 -13.51 -7.63 2.15
N GLU A 21 -14.17 -8.78 2.22
CA GLU A 21 -14.92 -9.23 3.40
C GLU A 21 -14.02 -9.25 4.65
N ASP A 22 -12.87 -9.93 4.54
CA ASP A 22 -11.79 -9.83 5.49
C ASP A 22 -10.86 -8.67 5.12
N ARG A 23 -11.14 -7.49 5.67
CA ARG A 23 -10.36 -6.26 5.40
C ARG A 23 -8.85 -6.41 5.66
N SER A 24 -8.49 -7.23 6.64
CA SER A 24 -7.10 -7.40 7.05
C SER A 24 -6.30 -8.28 6.08
N SER A 25 -6.99 -9.04 5.22
CA SER A 25 -6.40 -9.77 4.08
C SER A 25 -6.09 -8.89 2.86
N SER A 26 -6.33 -7.58 2.93
CA SER A 26 -5.93 -6.68 1.83
C SER A 26 -4.41 -6.65 1.65
N ARG A 27 -3.96 -6.46 0.39
CA ARG A 27 -2.54 -6.35 0.06
C ARG A 27 -1.95 -5.06 0.64
N LEU A 28 -0.71 -5.14 1.10
CA LEU A 28 0.08 -4.02 1.57
C LEU A 28 1.39 -3.95 0.75
N LEU A 29 1.62 -2.82 0.07
CA LEU A 29 2.90 -2.50 -0.55
C LEU A 29 3.72 -1.68 0.44
N VAL A 30 4.87 -2.21 0.86
CA VAL A 30 5.85 -1.49 1.68
C VAL A 30 6.94 -0.96 0.77
N LEU A 31 7.22 0.34 0.86
CA LEU A 31 8.24 1.02 0.08
C LEU A 31 9.28 1.66 1.03
N ASP A 32 10.54 1.26 0.89
CA ASP A 32 11.63 1.96 1.55
C ASP A 32 11.92 3.28 0.83
N LYS A 33 11.76 4.40 1.55
CA LYS A 33 11.93 5.76 1.00
C LYS A 33 13.36 6.04 0.50
N LYS A 34 14.39 5.43 1.09
CA LYS A 34 15.80 5.70 0.80
C LYS A 34 16.32 4.82 -0.33
N THR A 35 15.99 3.53 -0.30
CA THR A 35 16.53 2.54 -1.24
C THR A 35 15.58 2.27 -2.41
N GLY A 36 14.29 2.61 -2.28
CA GLY A 36 13.27 2.25 -3.25
C GLY A 36 12.87 0.78 -3.20
N GLN A 37 13.36 0.00 -2.23
CA GLN A 37 13.01 -1.41 -2.09
C GLN A 37 11.50 -1.58 -1.86
N ARG A 38 10.91 -2.53 -2.58
CA ARG A 38 9.48 -2.84 -2.53
C ARG A 38 9.27 -4.22 -1.95
N THR A 39 8.38 -4.31 -0.97
CA THR A 39 7.95 -5.59 -0.37
C THR A 39 6.44 -5.69 -0.45
N HIS A 40 5.94 -6.84 -0.92
CA HIS A 40 4.52 -7.15 -0.95
C HIS A 40 4.15 -8.03 0.24
N THR A 41 3.13 -7.63 0.99
CA THR A 41 2.61 -8.36 2.15
C THR A 41 1.10 -8.15 2.29
N HIS A 42 0.53 -8.43 3.46
CA HIS A 42 -0.88 -8.23 3.80
C HIS A 42 -1.04 -7.22 4.94
N PHE A 43 -2.19 -6.56 5.02
CA PHE A 43 -2.45 -5.49 5.98
C PHE A 43 -2.37 -5.95 7.45
N ARG A 44 -2.67 -7.22 7.74
CA ARG A 44 -2.44 -7.82 9.08
C ARG A 44 -1.02 -7.60 9.62
N GLU A 45 -0.02 -7.56 8.74
CA GLU A 45 1.39 -7.41 9.11
C GLU A 45 1.78 -5.96 9.47
N ILE A 46 0.86 -4.99 9.35
CA ILE A 46 1.17 -3.56 9.54
C ILE A 46 1.82 -3.25 10.89
N THR A 47 1.43 -3.97 11.94
CA THR A 47 1.96 -3.77 13.31
C THR A 47 3.46 -4.03 13.41
N SER A 48 4.02 -4.88 12.54
CA SER A 48 5.48 -5.13 12.48
C SER A 48 6.28 -3.93 11.99
N TYR A 49 5.64 -2.99 11.28
CA TYR A 49 6.28 -1.79 10.73
C TYR A 49 6.12 -0.55 11.62
N LEU A 50 5.30 -0.63 12.67
CA LEU A 50 5.03 0.50 13.56
C LEU A 50 6.00 0.50 14.74
N LYS A 51 6.54 1.67 15.08
CA LYS A 51 7.33 1.83 16.30
C LYS A 51 6.42 1.66 17.50
N LYS A 52 6.85 0.85 18.48
CA LYS A 52 6.20 0.81 19.79
C LYS A 52 6.40 2.17 20.45
N VAL A 53 5.31 2.81 20.86
CA VAL A 53 5.37 3.95 21.77
C VAL A 53 5.53 3.35 23.17
N ILE A 54 6.69 3.56 23.78
CA ILE A 54 6.90 3.28 25.20
C ILE A 54 6.57 4.59 25.90
N ALA A 55 5.58 4.56 26.79
CA ALA A 55 5.25 5.67 27.69
C ALA A 55 6.18 5.64 28.90
#